data_AF-A0A382IMA0-F1
#
_entry.id   AF-A0A382IMA0-F1
#
_cell.length_a   1.000
_cell.length_b   1.000
_cell.length_c   1.000
_cell.angle_alpha   90.00
_cell.angle_beta   90.00
_cell.angle_gamma   90.00
#
_symmetry.space_group_name_H-M   'P 1'
#
loop_
_entity.id
_entity.type
_entity.pdbx_description
1 polymer ?
#
loop_
_entity_poly.entity_id
_entity_poly.type
_entity_poly.pdbx_seq_one_letter_code
_entity_poly.pdbx_strand_id
1 'polypeptide(L)'
;MNNFLYRVAVVWAGLASFGVRADQVVINEVMYNPRGDAPEWIELSNITATPFDIAGWKLRGDVELDFPSFDGNRADDAFLGHWQKIILTNIDPGSFRQLYGIHSSVKVFGPWTGSLPNEGGRITVRDKNGVPVCTLGYSDRGKWPVAADGTGHTLVLQNSDLEVDDGRNWSFSKRSGGTPGGDPILGVETPVASPEVNLSSGIVLLDYGDRWKYNNENRNLGTAWRRTTYSDASWKSGPGLLGLENSALPDPGIKTEINKGSQLCYYFRKQFTYNGDPSEVTLTIDQIVDDGAVYYLNGTEVGRSRMPGGAVRFTTSSSATVTNAAEEKGVVTIGPGKLKNGSNVLAVEVHQTNTT
;
A
#
# COMPACT_ATOMS: atom_id res chain seq x y z
N MET A 1 29.65 -32.31 73.27
CA MET A 1 30.17 -32.64 71.93
C MET A 1 29.06 -32.33 70.93
N ASN A 2 29.36 -31.48 69.95
CA ASN A 2 28.42 -30.81 69.06
C ASN A 2 27.74 -31.79 68.08
N ASN A 3 26.42 -31.81 68.05
CA ASN A 3 25.65 -32.38 66.94
C ASN A 3 25.36 -31.27 65.93
N PHE A 4 26.14 -31.22 64.84
CA PHE A 4 25.80 -30.41 63.67
C PHE A 4 24.80 -31.16 62.80
N LEU A 5 23.57 -30.67 62.74
CA LEU A 5 22.56 -31.10 61.76
C LEU A 5 22.75 -30.27 60.49
N TYR A 6 23.23 -30.88 59.41
CA TYR A 6 23.24 -30.26 58.09
C TYR A 6 21.82 -30.29 57.52
N ARG A 7 21.21 -29.12 57.33
CA ARG A 7 19.99 -28.98 56.53
C ARG A 7 20.37 -28.89 55.07
N VAL A 8 20.04 -29.91 54.29
CA VAL A 8 20.07 -29.85 52.82
C VAL A 8 18.73 -29.26 52.37
N ALA A 9 18.77 -28.06 51.80
CA ALA A 9 17.64 -27.49 51.09
C ALA A 9 17.78 -27.84 49.61
N VAL A 10 16.89 -28.69 49.09
CA VAL A 10 16.75 -28.90 47.65
C VAL A 10 15.84 -27.80 47.12
N VAL A 11 16.42 -26.82 46.44
CA VAL A 11 15.67 -25.80 45.71
C VAL A 11 15.32 -26.38 44.34
N TRP A 12 14.05 -26.70 44.13
CA TRP A 12 13.52 -26.91 42.79
C TRP A 12 13.40 -25.54 42.11
N ALA A 13 14.42 -25.15 41.33
CA ALA A 13 14.26 -24.06 40.38
C ALA A 13 13.34 -24.56 39.27
N GLY A 14 12.04 -24.26 39.40
CA GLY A 14 11.12 -24.36 38.27
C GLY A 14 11.62 -23.40 37.21
N LEU A 15 12.26 -23.92 36.16
CA LEU A 15 12.46 -23.17 34.92
C LEU A 15 11.07 -22.89 34.36
N ALA A 16 10.55 -21.69 34.67
CA ALA A 16 9.47 -21.15 33.87
C ALA A 16 10.03 -21.03 32.45
N SER A 17 9.51 -21.85 31.54
CA SER A 17 9.71 -21.62 30.12
C SER A 17 9.08 -20.26 29.83
N PHE A 18 9.89 -19.22 29.72
CA PHE A 18 9.49 -17.99 29.04
C PHE A 18 9.34 -18.36 27.57
N GLY A 19 8.17 -18.91 27.22
CA GLY A 19 7.79 -19.03 25.84
C GLY A 19 7.78 -17.61 25.28
N VAL A 20 8.64 -17.36 24.28
CA VAL A 20 8.54 -16.15 23.46
C VAL A 20 7.15 -16.17 22.87
N ARG A 21 6.24 -15.37 23.42
CA ARG A 21 4.93 -15.16 22.84
C ARG A 21 5.11 -14.03 21.85
N ALA A 22 5.27 -14.36 20.58
CA ALA A 22 5.13 -13.35 19.54
C ALA A 22 3.66 -12.91 19.54
N ASP A 23 3.43 -11.65 19.90
CA ASP A 23 2.10 -11.06 19.86
C ASP A 23 1.66 -10.96 18.39
N GLN A 24 0.46 -11.44 18.07
CA GLN A 24 -0.06 -11.36 16.70
C GLN A 24 -0.60 -9.97 16.36
N VAL A 25 -0.98 -9.21 17.38
CA VAL A 25 -1.36 -7.81 17.31
C VAL A 25 -0.47 -7.06 18.28
N VAL A 26 0.25 -6.05 17.79
CA VAL A 26 1.25 -5.31 18.56
C VAL A 26 0.86 -3.83 18.66
N ILE A 27 1.28 -3.18 19.74
CA ILE A 27 1.37 -1.71 19.79
C ILE A 27 2.67 -1.35 19.06
N ASN A 28 2.60 -0.61 17.96
CA ASN A 28 3.76 -0.34 17.11
C ASN A 28 4.22 1.13 17.13
N GLU A 29 3.35 2.09 17.42
CA GLU A 29 3.71 3.50 17.55
C GLU A 29 2.86 4.18 18.64
N VAL A 30 3.49 5.05 19.46
CA VAL A 30 2.82 5.74 20.57
C VAL A 30 3.28 7.20 20.67
N MET A 31 2.33 8.13 20.62
CA MET A 31 2.53 9.55 20.96
C MET A 31 2.07 9.79 22.41
N TYR A 32 2.96 9.54 23.39
CA TYR A 32 2.61 9.68 24.81
C TYR A 32 2.84 11.09 25.37
N ASN A 33 3.84 11.82 24.85
CA ASN A 33 4.15 13.18 25.27
C ASN A 33 4.27 14.08 24.02
N PRO A 34 3.12 14.49 23.44
CA PRO A 34 3.09 15.34 22.25
C PRO A 34 3.67 16.74 22.52
N ARG A 35 4.15 17.40 21.45
CA ARG A 35 4.61 18.79 21.56
C ARG A 35 3.41 19.74 21.58
N GLY A 36 3.29 20.53 22.65
CA GLY A 36 2.21 21.51 22.79
C GLY A 36 0.86 20.81 22.95
N ASP A 37 -0.19 21.34 22.31
CA ASP A 37 -1.56 20.81 22.41
C ASP A 37 -1.88 19.74 21.36
N ALA A 38 -0.86 19.13 20.74
CA ALA A 38 -1.08 18.03 19.80
C ALA A 38 -1.67 16.82 20.54
N PRO A 39 -2.49 15.99 19.87
CA PRO A 39 -3.19 14.89 20.54
C PRO A 39 -2.27 13.71 20.84
N GLU A 40 -2.66 12.94 21.85
CA GLU A 40 -2.10 11.63 22.13
C GLU A 40 -2.77 10.58 21.23
N TRP A 41 -1.99 9.59 20.83
CA TRP A 41 -2.49 8.48 20.02
C TRP A 41 -1.62 7.23 20.15
N ILE A 42 -2.24 6.08 19.87
CA ILE A 42 -1.65 4.75 19.91
C ILE A 42 -1.99 4.06 18.59
N GLU A 43 -1.01 3.46 17.94
CA GLU A 43 -1.23 2.59 16.78
C GLU A 43 -1.14 1.12 17.17
N LEU A 44 -2.11 0.34 16.70
CA LEU A 44 -2.12 -1.12 16.78
C LEU A 44 -1.93 -1.69 15.39
N SER A 45 -1.09 -2.72 15.28
CA SER A 45 -0.81 -3.42 14.03
C SER A 45 -1.09 -4.91 14.18
N ASN A 46 -1.83 -5.49 13.24
CA ASN A 46 -1.87 -6.94 13.07
C ASN A 46 -0.65 -7.37 12.25
N ILE A 47 0.23 -8.18 12.83
CA ILE A 47 1.46 -8.66 12.17
C ILE A 47 1.28 -10.07 11.60
N THR A 48 0.07 -10.41 11.20
CA THR A 48 -0.24 -11.70 10.60
C THR A 48 -1.18 -11.56 9.41
N ALA A 49 -1.21 -12.60 8.58
CA ALA A 49 -2.17 -12.73 7.50
C ALA A 49 -3.60 -13.07 7.98
N THR A 50 -3.80 -13.30 9.28
CA THR A 50 -5.10 -13.70 9.84
C THR A 50 -5.83 -12.47 10.36
N PRO A 51 -7.04 -12.16 9.89
CA PRO A 51 -7.84 -11.07 10.47
C PRO A 51 -8.35 -11.43 11.87
N PHE A 52 -8.44 -10.42 12.74
CA PHE A 52 -8.94 -10.56 14.12
C PHE A 52 -10.30 -9.89 14.27
N ASP A 53 -11.25 -10.58 14.91
CA ASP A 53 -12.48 -9.97 15.41
C ASP A 53 -12.16 -9.11 16.63
N ILE A 54 -12.17 -7.79 16.43
CA ILE A 54 -11.91 -6.77 17.44
C ILE A 54 -13.19 -6.19 18.05
N ALA A 55 -14.37 -6.71 17.70
CA ALA A 55 -15.62 -6.24 18.30
C ALA A 55 -15.61 -6.49 19.81
N GLY A 56 -15.89 -5.43 20.57
CA GLY A 56 -15.88 -5.46 22.03
C GLY A 56 -14.51 -5.64 22.68
N TRP A 57 -13.42 -5.50 21.92
CA TRP A 57 -12.07 -5.34 22.49
C TRP A 57 -11.98 -4.07 23.33
N LYS A 58 -10.93 -4.00 24.14
CA LYS A 58 -10.79 -2.99 25.19
C LYS A 58 -9.36 -2.48 25.28
N LEU A 59 -9.17 -1.16 25.17
CA LEU A 59 -7.97 -0.48 25.63
C LEU A 59 -8.11 -0.18 27.12
N ARG A 60 -7.10 -0.54 27.91
CA ARG A 60 -7.06 -0.35 29.37
C ARG A 60 -5.66 0.05 29.83
N GLY A 61 -5.56 0.52 31.07
CA GLY A 61 -4.33 1.06 31.65
C GLY A 61 -4.58 2.51 32.05
N ASP A 62 -3.67 3.41 31.64
CA ASP A 62 -3.84 4.84 31.90
C ASP A 62 -4.87 5.52 30.98
N VAL A 63 -5.19 4.86 29.86
CA VAL A 63 -6.24 5.27 28.92
C VAL A 63 -7.25 4.14 28.73
N GLU A 64 -8.52 4.50 28.57
CA GLU A 64 -9.61 3.55 28.41
C GLU A 64 -10.46 3.84 27.17
N LEU A 65 -10.65 2.81 26.35
CA LEU A 65 -11.51 2.84 25.17
C LEU A 65 -12.18 1.47 25.02
N ASP A 66 -13.48 1.46 24.80
CA ASP A 66 -14.23 0.27 24.40
C ASP A 66 -14.42 0.28 22.90
N PHE A 67 -13.98 -0.79 22.23
CA PHE A 67 -14.23 -0.96 20.80
C PHE A 67 -15.72 -1.21 20.58
N PRO A 68 -16.28 -0.79 19.42
CA PRO A 68 -17.67 -1.01 19.10
C PRO A 68 -18.04 -2.50 19.19
N SER A 69 -19.29 -2.78 19.56
CA SER A 69 -19.86 -4.10 19.32
C SER A 69 -20.08 -4.33 17.82
N PHE A 70 -20.18 -5.59 17.40
CA PHE A 70 -20.43 -5.92 16.00
C PHE A 70 -21.74 -5.28 15.50
N ASP A 71 -21.67 -4.57 14.38
CA ASP A 71 -22.81 -4.01 13.64
C ASP A 71 -22.75 -4.54 12.20
N GLY A 72 -23.81 -5.22 11.76
CA GLY A 72 -23.89 -5.78 10.40
C GLY A 72 -23.86 -4.73 9.29
N ASN A 73 -24.25 -3.48 9.57
CA ASN A 73 -24.16 -2.37 8.61
C ASN A 73 -22.74 -1.77 8.54
N ARG A 74 -21.89 -2.07 9.51
CA ARG A 74 -20.52 -1.57 9.64
C ARG A 74 -19.56 -2.71 9.99
N ALA A 75 -19.74 -3.86 9.32
CA ALA A 75 -19.00 -5.07 9.65
C ALA A 75 -17.48 -4.88 9.59
N ASP A 76 -16.99 -4.04 8.68
CA ASP A 76 -15.57 -3.70 8.56
C ASP A 76 -14.96 -3.13 9.85
N ASP A 77 -15.73 -2.37 10.65
CA ASP A 77 -15.24 -1.78 11.91
C ASP A 77 -14.96 -2.83 12.99
N ALA A 78 -15.57 -4.01 12.87
CA ALA A 78 -15.43 -5.11 13.82
C ALA A 78 -14.19 -5.98 13.57
N PHE A 79 -13.48 -5.79 12.46
CA PHE A 79 -12.33 -6.62 12.11
C PHE A 79 -11.05 -5.80 11.99
N LEU A 80 -9.97 -6.28 12.59
CA LEU A 80 -8.62 -5.86 12.25
C LEU A 80 -8.11 -6.78 11.14
N GLY A 81 -8.01 -6.24 9.92
CA GLY A 81 -7.62 -6.98 8.73
C GLY A 81 -6.19 -7.52 8.78
N HIS A 82 -5.82 -8.35 7.80
CA HIS A 82 -4.46 -8.85 7.65
C HIS A 82 -3.48 -7.68 7.48
N TRP A 83 -2.36 -7.70 8.20
CA TRP A 83 -1.32 -6.66 8.08
C TRP A 83 -1.84 -5.22 8.32
N GLN A 84 -3.03 -5.07 8.90
CA GLN A 84 -3.70 -3.78 9.02
C GLN A 84 -3.24 -3.04 10.28
N LYS A 85 -3.09 -1.72 10.13
CA LYS A 85 -2.88 -0.77 11.22
C LYS A 85 -4.16 0.01 11.52
N ILE A 86 -4.37 0.32 12.79
CA ILE A 86 -5.47 1.16 13.27
C ILE A 86 -4.97 2.14 14.32
N ILE A 87 -5.63 3.30 14.40
CA ILE A 87 -5.28 4.35 15.35
C ILE A 87 -6.32 4.42 16.46
N LEU A 88 -5.85 4.57 17.70
CA LEU A 88 -6.64 4.96 18.85
C LEU A 88 -6.18 6.38 19.25
N THR A 89 -7.09 7.29 19.62
CA THR A 89 -6.71 8.67 19.98
C THR A 89 -7.59 9.27 21.09
N ASN A 90 -7.07 10.29 21.77
CA ASN A 90 -7.78 11.06 22.80
C ASN A 90 -8.76 12.12 22.25
N ILE A 91 -8.74 12.38 20.93
CA ILE A 91 -9.64 13.34 20.29
C ILE A 91 -10.67 12.67 19.38
N ASP A 92 -11.60 13.47 18.86
CA ASP A 92 -12.55 13.02 17.84
C ASP A 92 -11.84 12.44 16.60
N PRO A 93 -12.24 11.25 16.11
CA PRO A 93 -11.61 10.60 14.95
C PRO A 93 -11.63 11.43 13.66
N GLY A 94 -12.64 12.28 13.44
CA GLY A 94 -12.69 13.17 12.26
C GLY A 94 -11.64 14.28 12.35
N SER A 95 -11.51 14.88 13.53
CA SER A 95 -10.51 15.90 13.84
C SER A 95 -9.08 15.35 13.74
N PHE A 96 -8.84 14.13 14.23
CA PHE A 96 -7.54 13.46 14.08
C PHE A 96 -7.17 13.26 12.61
N ARG A 97 -8.13 12.81 11.79
CA ARG A 97 -7.90 12.62 10.35
C ARG A 97 -7.52 13.92 9.66
N GLN A 98 -8.20 15.01 9.98
CA GLN A 98 -7.89 16.32 9.40
C GLN A 98 -6.50 16.81 9.81
N LEU A 99 -6.11 16.62 11.08
CA LEU A 99 -4.83 17.09 11.61
C LEU A 99 -3.63 16.35 10.97
N TYR A 100 -3.74 15.04 10.81
CA TYR A 100 -2.64 14.20 10.32
C TYR A 100 -2.74 13.81 8.84
N GLY A 101 -3.80 14.21 8.14
CA GLY A 101 -4.02 13.85 6.73
C GLY A 101 -4.30 12.36 6.53
N ILE A 102 -5.00 11.74 7.47
CA ILE A 102 -5.25 10.29 7.47
C ILE A 102 -6.34 9.94 6.46
N HIS A 103 -6.06 8.97 5.58
CA HIS A 103 -7.01 8.48 4.60
C HIS A 103 -8.22 7.81 5.26
N SER A 104 -9.40 7.91 4.63
CA SER A 104 -10.66 7.36 5.17
C SER A 104 -10.65 5.84 5.36
N SER A 105 -9.76 5.12 4.67
CA SER A 105 -9.58 3.68 4.82
C SER A 105 -8.85 3.26 6.10
N VAL A 106 -8.15 4.19 6.77
CA VAL A 106 -7.51 3.91 8.06
C VAL A 106 -8.56 4.04 9.15
N LYS A 107 -8.74 2.96 9.92
CA LYS A 107 -9.66 2.96 11.06
C LYS A 107 -9.02 3.77 12.19
N VAL A 108 -9.80 4.69 12.72
CA VAL A 108 -9.43 5.55 13.84
C VAL A 108 -10.55 5.47 14.85
N PHE A 109 -10.22 5.09 16.07
CA PHE A 109 -11.14 4.95 17.18
C PHE A 109 -10.80 5.97 18.28
N GLY A 110 -11.83 6.47 18.94
CA GLY A 110 -11.72 7.50 19.96
C GLY A 110 -13.01 8.31 20.06
N PRO A 111 -13.02 9.35 20.90
CA PRO A 111 -11.97 9.66 21.88
C PRO A 111 -11.95 8.60 22.99
N TRP A 112 -10.76 8.21 23.45
CA TRP A 112 -10.62 7.48 24.70
C TRP A 112 -10.78 8.41 25.92
N THR A 113 -10.93 7.83 27.11
CA THR A 113 -10.88 8.57 28.38
C THR A 113 -9.55 8.35 29.09
N GLY A 114 -9.10 9.34 29.89
CA GLY A 114 -7.78 9.34 30.52
C GLY A 114 -6.73 10.05 29.67
N SER A 115 -5.47 9.92 30.09
CA SER A 115 -4.30 10.51 29.42
C SER A 115 -3.09 9.62 29.63
N LEU A 116 -2.21 9.58 28.66
CA LEU A 116 -0.92 8.90 28.78
C LEU A 116 0.02 9.70 29.70
N PRO A 117 0.54 9.15 30.81
CA PRO A 117 1.47 9.88 31.67
C PRO A 117 2.79 10.15 30.94
N ASN A 118 3.33 11.36 31.11
CA ASN A 118 4.56 11.79 30.45
C ASN A 118 5.81 11.12 31.05
N GLU A 119 5.79 10.75 32.33
CA GLU A 119 6.90 10.07 33.00
C GLU A 119 6.97 8.55 32.72
N GLY A 120 5.95 8.01 32.06
CA GLY A 120 5.78 6.59 31.82
C GLY A 120 4.44 6.05 32.29
N GLY A 121 3.94 5.08 31.55
CA GLY A 121 2.61 4.51 31.76
C GLY A 121 2.50 3.08 31.28
N ARG A 122 1.28 2.54 31.35
CA ARG A 122 0.93 1.20 30.91
C ARG A 122 -0.29 1.24 30.00
N ILE A 123 -0.14 0.61 28.85
CA ILE A 123 -1.17 0.40 27.84
C ILE A 123 -1.41 -1.10 27.73
N THR A 124 -2.66 -1.53 27.75
CA THR A 124 -3.04 -2.94 27.59
C THR A 124 -4.26 -3.05 26.69
N VAL A 125 -4.10 -3.77 25.59
CA VAL A 125 -5.20 -4.18 24.72
C VAL A 125 -5.71 -5.54 25.20
N ARG A 126 -7.02 -5.67 25.38
CA ARG A 126 -7.69 -6.91 25.79
C ARG A 126 -8.76 -7.31 24.78
N ASP A 127 -8.93 -8.60 24.60
CA ASP A 127 -10.03 -9.14 23.81
C ASP A 127 -11.39 -8.97 24.51
N LYS A 128 -12.47 -9.35 23.84
CA LYS A 128 -13.85 -9.27 24.39
C LYS A 128 -14.08 -10.11 25.65
N ASN A 129 -13.20 -11.08 25.93
CA ASN A 129 -13.24 -11.91 27.14
C ASN A 129 -12.35 -11.37 28.26
N GLY A 130 -11.65 -10.25 28.03
CA GLY A 130 -10.75 -9.63 29.00
C GLY A 130 -9.34 -10.23 29.02
N VAL A 131 -8.99 -11.09 28.06
CA VAL A 131 -7.64 -11.66 27.93
C VAL A 131 -6.71 -10.62 27.31
N PRO A 132 -5.52 -10.36 27.90
CA PRO A 132 -4.53 -9.49 27.30
C PRO A 132 -4.09 -9.99 25.92
N VAL A 133 -4.19 -9.11 24.92
CA VAL A 133 -3.71 -9.32 23.55
C VAL A 133 -2.30 -8.76 23.39
N CYS A 134 -2.09 -7.53 23.85
CA CYS A 134 -0.80 -6.84 23.81
C CYS A 134 -0.69 -5.89 25.00
N THR A 135 0.52 -5.72 25.52
CA THR A 135 0.81 -4.84 26.66
C THR A 135 2.12 -4.10 26.45
N LEU A 136 2.13 -2.81 26.78
CA LEU A 136 3.30 -1.95 26.75
C LEU A 136 3.37 -1.13 28.04
N GLY A 137 4.41 -1.33 28.83
CA GLY A 137 4.89 -0.36 29.82
C GLY A 137 5.96 0.51 29.20
N TYR A 138 5.79 1.83 29.20
CA TYR A 138 6.75 2.80 28.68
C TYR A 138 7.24 3.76 29.77
N SER A 139 8.36 4.45 29.54
CA SER A 139 8.91 5.47 30.45
C SER A 139 9.68 6.53 29.67
N ASP A 140 9.90 7.70 30.28
CA ASP A 140 10.80 8.76 29.78
C ASP A 140 12.26 8.56 30.24
N ARG A 141 12.54 7.55 31.08
CA ARG A 141 13.87 7.33 31.68
C ARG A 141 14.60 6.14 31.10
N GLY A 142 15.89 6.05 31.43
CA GLY A 142 16.69 4.85 31.15
C GLY A 142 17.03 4.73 29.66
N LYS A 143 16.67 3.60 29.05
CA LYS A 143 16.98 3.32 27.64
C LYS A 143 15.89 3.76 26.68
N TRP A 144 14.80 4.35 27.19
CA TRP A 144 13.73 4.84 26.35
C TRP A 144 14.19 6.05 25.50
N PRO A 145 13.66 6.21 24.28
CA PRO A 145 14.04 7.30 23.39
C PRO A 145 13.67 8.69 23.92
N VAL A 146 14.67 9.48 24.28
CA VAL A 146 14.50 10.88 24.75
C VAL A 146 13.81 11.80 23.74
N ALA A 147 13.87 11.48 22.45
CA ALA A 147 13.18 12.27 21.43
C ALA A 147 11.65 12.16 21.54
N ALA A 148 11.12 11.03 22.02
CA ALA A 148 9.68 10.84 22.19
C ALA A 148 9.11 11.57 23.41
N ASP A 149 9.98 12.16 24.25
CA ASP A 149 9.61 12.86 25.47
C ASP A 149 9.36 14.36 25.20
N GLY A 150 8.18 14.71 24.66
CA GLY A 150 7.72 16.10 24.59
C GLY A 150 8.29 16.91 23.42
N THR A 151 9.25 16.38 22.66
CA THR A 151 9.83 17.09 21.50
C THR A 151 9.00 16.93 20.22
N GLY A 152 7.92 16.14 20.30
CA GLY A 152 6.96 15.90 19.23
C GLY A 152 7.28 14.69 18.37
N HIS A 153 8.16 13.80 18.81
CA HIS A 153 8.34 12.47 18.21
C HIS A 153 7.55 11.42 19.01
N THR A 154 7.34 10.27 18.39
CA THR A 154 6.65 9.11 18.97
C THR A 154 7.64 8.05 19.38
N LEU A 155 7.24 7.15 20.27
CA LEU A 155 7.85 5.84 20.43
C LEU A 155 7.48 4.97 19.24
N VAL A 156 8.45 4.26 18.66
CA VAL A 156 8.28 3.36 17.52
C VAL A 156 8.88 1.99 17.84
N LEU A 157 8.10 0.93 17.68
CA LEU A 157 8.55 -0.44 17.84
C LEU A 157 9.56 -0.80 16.74
N GLN A 158 10.71 -1.35 17.11
CA GLN A 158 11.80 -1.64 16.16
C GLN A 158 11.63 -2.99 15.47
N ASN A 159 11.26 -4.02 16.23
CA ASN A 159 11.06 -5.36 15.70
C ASN A 159 9.77 -5.94 16.29
N SER A 160 8.78 -6.16 15.43
CA SER A 160 7.48 -6.71 15.81
C SER A 160 7.52 -8.17 16.24
N ASP A 161 8.58 -8.90 15.91
CA ASP A 161 8.77 -10.30 16.30
C ASP A 161 9.36 -10.44 17.73
N LEU A 162 9.74 -9.32 18.33
CA LEU A 162 10.26 -9.26 19.70
C LEU A 162 9.20 -8.74 20.68
N GLU A 163 9.46 -8.92 21.97
CA GLU A 163 8.56 -8.53 23.04
C GLU A 163 8.25 -7.02 23.00
N VAL A 164 6.95 -6.69 23.05
CA VAL A 164 6.45 -5.30 23.02
C VAL A 164 6.76 -4.60 24.35
N ASP A 165 6.61 -5.29 25.48
CA ASP A 165 6.87 -4.77 26.83
C ASP A 165 8.38 -4.75 27.19
N ASP A 166 9.24 -4.55 26.20
CA ASP A 166 10.69 -4.39 26.36
C ASP A 166 11.16 -3.06 25.77
N GLY A 167 11.46 -2.08 26.61
CA GLY A 167 11.93 -0.75 26.19
C GLY A 167 13.21 -0.75 25.34
N ARG A 168 13.96 -1.87 25.26
CA ARG A 168 15.11 -2.01 24.34
C ARG A 168 14.69 -2.21 22.88
N ASN A 169 13.44 -2.58 22.63
CA ASN A 169 12.85 -2.79 21.31
C ASN A 169 12.13 -1.54 20.79
N TRP A 170 12.36 -0.38 21.42
CA TRP A 170 11.69 0.87 21.07
C TRP A 170 12.70 1.94 20.66
N SER A 171 12.39 2.60 19.55
CA SER A 171 13.09 3.78 19.03
C SER A 171 12.11 4.96 18.93
N PHE A 172 12.51 6.00 18.20
CA PHE A 172 11.68 7.18 17.98
C PHE A 172 11.41 7.42 16.50
N SER A 173 10.26 8.01 16.18
CA SER A 173 9.96 8.40 14.80
C SER A 173 10.89 9.49 14.31
N LYS A 174 11.27 9.47 13.02
CA LYS A 174 12.08 10.54 12.42
C LYS A 174 11.28 11.79 12.09
N ARG A 175 9.97 11.63 11.86
CA ARG A 175 9.04 12.73 11.56
C ARG A 175 8.43 13.23 12.86
N SER A 176 8.49 14.54 13.09
CA SER A 176 7.69 15.15 14.17
C SER A 176 6.20 14.99 13.86
N GLY A 177 5.43 14.55 14.86
CA GLY A 177 4.05 14.10 14.72
C GLY A 177 3.91 12.59 14.46
N GLY A 178 5.02 11.87 14.27
CA GLY A 178 5.00 10.42 13.99
C GLY A 178 4.53 10.07 12.58
N THR A 179 4.15 8.80 12.41
CA THR A 179 3.69 8.20 11.15
C THR A 179 2.34 7.47 11.31
N PRO A 180 1.29 8.10 11.88
CA PRO A 180 0.01 7.44 12.11
C PRO A 180 -0.59 6.90 10.80
N GLY A 181 -0.91 5.61 10.78
CA GLY A 181 -1.43 4.86 9.65
C GLY A 181 -0.40 4.49 8.58
N GLY A 182 0.88 4.83 8.77
CA GLY A 182 1.97 4.60 7.83
C GLY A 182 3.05 3.67 8.37
N ASP A 183 4.09 3.44 7.58
CA ASP A 183 5.27 2.72 8.06
C ASP A 183 6.19 3.64 8.86
N PRO A 184 6.63 3.21 10.05
CA PRO A 184 7.61 3.96 10.80
C PRO A 184 8.91 4.04 10.01
N ILE A 185 9.43 5.25 9.80
CA ILE A 185 10.72 5.44 9.15
C ILE A 185 11.83 5.14 10.19
N LEU A 186 12.10 3.86 10.42
CA LEU A 186 13.29 3.37 11.08
C LEU A 186 14.45 3.47 10.07
N GLY A 187 15.55 4.13 10.42
CA GLY A 187 16.58 4.50 9.44
C GLY A 187 17.15 3.31 8.64
N VAL A 188 17.34 3.54 7.33
CA VAL A 188 18.00 2.69 6.31
C VAL A 188 17.92 1.20 6.59
N GLU A 189 16.75 0.62 6.38
CA GLU A 189 16.69 -0.78 5.97
C GLU A 189 16.96 -0.86 4.47
N THR A 190 17.90 -1.72 4.07
CA THR A 190 17.99 -2.16 2.68
C THR A 190 16.61 -2.64 2.25
N PRO A 191 16.04 -2.13 1.14
CA PRO A 191 14.70 -2.51 0.72
C PRO A 191 14.67 -4.03 0.54
N VAL A 192 14.01 -4.73 1.45
CA VAL A 192 13.51 -6.08 1.19
C VAL A 192 12.06 -5.87 0.77
N ALA A 193 11.72 -6.31 -0.44
CA ALA A 193 10.40 -6.10 -1.00
C ALA A 193 9.34 -6.87 -0.19
N SER A 194 8.73 -6.20 0.79
CA SER A 194 7.39 -6.55 1.28
C SER A 194 6.37 -6.05 0.26
N PRO A 195 5.35 -6.84 -0.11
CA PRO A 195 4.36 -6.50 -1.11
C PRO A 195 3.29 -5.53 -0.56
N GLU A 196 3.70 -4.46 0.10
CA GLU A 196 2.79 -3.36 0.42
C GLU A 196 2.55 -2.52 -0.83
N VAL A 197 1.26 -2.30 -1.13
CA VAL A 197 0.82 -1.45 -2.25
C VAL A 197 1.30 -0.03 -1.96
N ASN A 198 2.39 0.36 -2.61
CA ASN A 198 2.92 1.71 -2.56
C ASN A 198 1.85 2.69 -3.10
N LEU A 199 1.13 3.40 -2.25
CA LEU A 199 0.08 4.37 -2.66
C LEU A 199 0.62 5.62 -3.37
N SER A 200 1.94 5.83 -3.40
CA SER A 200 2.57 6.83 -4.29
C SER A 200 2.75 6.32 -5.71
N SER A 201 2.76 5.00 -5.89
CA SER A 201 2.52 4.33 -7.18
C SER A 201 1.02 4.16 -7.31
N GLY A 202 0.34 5.02 -8.06
CA GLY A 202 -1.12 4.94 -8.23
C GLY A 202 -1.63 3.51 -8.52
N ILE A 203 -2.92 3.26 -8.27
CA ILE A 203 -3.53 1.94 -8.49
C ILE A 203 -3.25 1.48 -9.93
N VAL A 204 -2.58 0.34 -10.06
CA VAL A 204 -2.31 -0.29 -11.36
C VAL A 204 -3.63 -0.83 -11.91
N LEU A 205 -4.21 -0.11 -12.87
CA LEU A 205 -5.42 -0.54 -13.56
C LEU A 205 -5.10 -1.55 -14.66
N LEU A 206 -3.90 -1.44 -15.24
CA LEU A 206 -3.37 -2.27 -16.31
C LEU A 206 -1.86 -2.42 -16.10
N ASP A 207 -1.38 -3.65 -16.19
CA ASP A 207 0.05 -3.98 -16.02
C ASP A 207 0.67 -4.41 -17.36
N TYR A 208 1.99 -4.34 -17.51
CA TYR A 208 2.69 -4.75 -18.74
C TYR A 208 2.46 -6.23 -19.06
N GLY A 209 2.34 -7.08 -18.05
CA GLY A 209 2.10 -8.52 -18.21
C GLY A 209 0.65 -8.89 -18.56
N ASP A 210 -0.28 -7.93 -18.58
CA ASP A 210 -1.67 -8.20 -18.85
C ASP A 210 -1.88 -8.86 -20.20
N ARG A 211 -2.96 -9.66 -20.32
CA ARG A 211 -3.37 -10.18 -21.63
C ARG A 211 -4.05 -9.09 -22.46
N TRP A 212 -3.48 -8.79 -23.62
CA TRP A 212 -4.00 -7.84 -24.59
C TRP A 212 -4.63 -8.55 -25.79
N LYS A 213 -5.66 -7.92 -26.36
CA LYS A 213 -6.14 -8.22 -27.71
C LYS A 213 -5.32 -7.42 -28.70
N TYR A 214 -4.88 -8.04 -29.79
CA TYR A 214 -4.06 -7.35 -30.80
C TYR A 214 -4.44 -7.70 -32.24
N ASN A 215 -4.25 -6.72 -33.13
CA ASN A 215 -4.33 -6.86 -34.56
C ASN A 215 -3.00 -6.41 -35.18
N ASN A 216 -2.34 -7.34 -35.88
CA ASN A 216 -1.04 -7.16 -36.52
C ASN A 216 -1.10 -7.43 -38.03
N GLU A 217 -2.19 -6.99 -38.67
CA GLU A 217 -2.45 -7.20 -40.11
C GLU A 217 -2.05 -6.01 -40.99
N ASN A 218 -1.55 -4.92 -40.38
CA ASN A 218 -1.13 -3.67 -41.04
C ASN A 218 -2.17 -3.04 -41.97
N ARG A 219 -3.44 -2.98 -41.54
CA ARG A 219 -4.52 -2.43 -42.35
C ARG A 219 -5.25 -1.31 -41.65
N ASN A 220 -5.99 -0.52 -42.43
CA ASN A 220 -6.86 0.52 -41.89
C ASN A 220 -8.06 -0.11 -41.17
N LEU A 221 -8.15 0.04 -39.85
CA LEU A 221 -9.31 -0.39 -39.04
C LEU A 221 -10.31 0.75 -38.79
N GLY A 222 -10.07 1.94 -39.36
CA GLY A 222 -10.83 3.14 -39.08
C GLY A 222 -10.71 3.55 -37.61
N THR A 223 -11.79 4.10 -37.06
CA THR A 223 -11.84 4.61 -35.67
C THR A 223 -12.73 3.79 -34.74
N ALA A 224 -13.52 2.86 -35.29
CA ALA A 224 -14.51 2.11 -34.52
C ALA A 224 -13.86 1.24 -33.43
N TRP A 225 -12.71 0.64 -33.72
CA TRP A 225 -11.97 -0.25 -32.81
C TRP A 225 -11.59 0.41 -31.48
N ARG A 226 -11.52 1.74 -31.41
CA ARG A 226 -11.17 2.50 -30.20
C ARG A 226 -12.30 2.50 -29.16
N ARG A 227 -13.55 2.25 -29.58
CA ARG A 227 -14.76 2.39 -28.74
C ARG A 227 -14.99 1.16 -27.88
N THR A 228 -15.65 1.34 -26.74
CA THR A 228 -16.04 0.24 -25.82
C THR A 228 -17.03 -0.74 -26.44
N THR A 229 -17.78 -0.32 -27.47
CA THR A 229 -18.79 -1.16 -28.15
C THR A 229 -18.23 -2.00 -29.29
N TYR A 230 -16.96 -1.85 -29.65
CA TYR A 230 -16.35 -2.64 -30.71
C TYR A 230 -16.02 -4.06 -30.22
N SER A 231 -16.42 -5.06 -31.01
CA SER A 231 -16.09 -6.46 -30.76
C SER A 231 -14.74 -6.81 -31.39
N ASP A 232 -13.76 -7.15 -30.55
CA ASP A 232 -12.44 -7.67 -30.92
C ASP A 232 -12.34 -9.18 -30.69
N ALA A 233 -13.48 -9.89 -30.68
CA ALA A 233 -13.51 -11.33 -30.44
C ALA A 233 -12.61 -12.10 -31.43
N SER A 234 -12.52 -11.62 -32.68
CA SER A 234 -11.67 -12.19 -33.74
C SER A 234 -10.19 -11.81 -33.64
N TRP A 235 -9.82 -10.87 -32.78
CA TRP A 235 -8.42 -10.48 -32.61
C TRP A 235 -7.65 -11.55 -31.84
N LYS A 236 -6.38 -11.71 -32.19
CA LYS A 236 -5.44 -12.55 -31.44
C LYS A 236 -5.28 -11.99 -30.02
N SER A 237 -4.86 -12.83 -29.08
CA SER A 237 -4.60 -12.38 -27.71
C SER A 237 -3.39 -13.06 -27.10
N GLY A 238 -2.64 -12.33 -26.29
CA GLY A 238 -1.47 -12.84 -25.60
C GLY A 238 -1.06 -11.94 -24.45
N PRO A 239 -0.27 -12.44 -23.49
CA PRO A 239 0.33 -11.62 -22.44
C PRO A 239 1.29 -10.59 -23.03
N GLY A 240 1.33 -9.40 -22.46
CA GLY A 240 2.40 -8.45 -22.75
C GLY A 240 3.73 -8.87 -22.10
N LEU A 241 4.86 -8.31 -22.54
CA LEU A 241 4.97 -7.38 -23.67
C LEU A 241 4.80 -8.12 -25.01
N LEU A 242 4.29 -7.39 -26.01
CA LEU A 242 4.07 -7.92 -27.37
C LEU A 242 5.07 -7.28 -28.31
N GLY A 243 5.90 -8.06 -29.00
CA GLY A 243 6.99 -7.50 -29.78
C GLY A 243 7.89 -8.54 -30.40
N LEU A 244 9.00 -8.07 -30.98
CA LEU A 244 10.00 -8.86 -31.67
C LEU A 244 11.37 -8.25 -31.43
N GLU A 245 11.98 -8.57 -30.29
CA GLU A 245 13.32 -8.12 -29.96
C GLU A 245 14.12 -9.26 -29.33
N ASN A 246 15.43 -9.23 -29.57
CA ASN A 246 16.39 -10.13 -28.92
C ASN A 246 17.12 -9.44 -27.75
N SER A 247 16.87 -8.14 -27.56
CA SER A 247 17.43 -7.34 -26.48
C SER A 247 16.72 -7.63 -25.16
N ALA A 248 17.43 -7.49 -24.04
CA ALA A 248 16.81 -7.56 -22.73
C ALA A 248 15.90 -6.33 -22.53
N LEU A 249 14.61 -6.59 -22.35
CA LEU A 249 13.60 -5.57 -22.03
C LEU A 249 13.28 -5.63 -20.52
N PRO A 250 12.74 -4.55 -19.94
CA PRO A 250 12.22 -4.58 -18.58
C PRO A 250 11.23 -5.73 -18.37
N ASP A 251 11.14 -6.23 -17.13
CA ASP A 251 10.16 -7.25 -16.77
C ASP A 251 8.74 -6.85 -17.24
N PRO A 252 7.96 -7.76 -17.84
CA PRO A 252 8.18 -9.21 -17.94
C PRO A 252 8.99 -9.66 -19.18
N GLY A 253 9.51 -8.73 -19.98
CA GLY A 253 10.02 -8.98 -21.32
C GLY A 253 8.92 -9.32 -22.34
N ILE A 254 9.30 -9.59 -23.60
CA ILE A 254 8.34 -10.03 -24.63
C ILE A 254 7.82 -11.42 -24.27
N LYS A 255 6.50 -11.55 -24.13
CA LYS A 255 5.79 -12.81 -23.89
C LYS A 255 4.91 -13.24 -25.05
N THR A 256 4.64 -12.34 -26.01
CA THR A 256 3.88 -12.64 -27.22
C THR A 256 4.58 -12.08 -28.45
N GLU A 257 4.94 -12.96 -29.38
CA GLU A 257 5.46 -12.53 -30.68
C GLU A 257 4.34 -11.97 -31.57
N ILE A 258 4.65 -10.90 -32.29
CA ILE A 258 3.77 -10.29 -33.29
C ILE A 258 4.41 -10.41 -34.68
N ASN A 259 3.74 -9.92 -35.72
CA ASN A 259 4.16 -10.14 -37.10
C ASN A 259 5.28 -9.16 -37.46
N LYS A 260 6.44 -9.66 -37.92
CA LYS A 260 7.63 -8.87 -38.32
C LYS A 260 7.63 -8.42 -39.79
N GLY A 261 6.59 -8.72 -40.57
CA GLY A 261 6.56 -8.29 -41.97
C GLY A 261 6.64 -6.77 -42.14
N SER A 262 6.46 -6.25 -43.36
CA SER A 262 6.42 -4.79 -43.63
C SER A 262 5.27 -4.09 -42.91
N GLN A 263 5.47 -3.87 -41.62
CA GLN A 263 4.47 -3.55 -40.62
C GLN A 263 4.78 -2.16 -40.12
N LEU A 264 3.83 -1.25 -40.31
CA LEU A 264 3.97 0.12 -39.87
C LEU A 264 3.10 0.38 -38.64
N CYS A 265 1.92 -0.24 -38.58
CA CYS A 265 0.94 0.02 -37.52
C CYS A 265 0.42 -1.27 -36.88
N TYR A 266 0.48 -1.35 -35.55
CA TYR A 266 -0.15 -2.40 -34.76
C TYR A 266 -1.29 -1.82 -33.92
N TYR A 267 -2.33 -2.61 -33.66
CA TYR A 267 -3.43 -2.19 -32.79
C TYR A 267 -3.55 -3.11 -31.59
N PHE A 268 -3.77 -2.52 -30.43
CA PHE A 268 -3.93 -3.21 -29.16
C PHE A 268 -5.17 -2.71 -28.44
N ARG A 269 -5.87 -3.62 -27.75
CA ARG A 269 -7.03 -3.32 -26.91
C ARG A 269 -6.98 -4.10 -25.62
N LYS A 270 -7.38 -3.42 -24.54
CA LYS A 270 -7.56 -4.03 -23.23
C LYS A 270 -8.76 -3.41 -22.55
N GLN A 271 -9.67 -4.26 -22.13
CA GLN A 271 -10.78 -3.89 -21.26
C GLN A 271 -10.34 -4.04 -19.80
N PHE A 272 -10.75 -3.09 -18.97
CA PHE A 272 -10.55 -3.13 -17.53
C PHE A 272 -11.76 -2.53 -16.80
N THR A 273 -11.84 -2.79 -15.50
CA THR A 273 -12.93 -2.31 -14.64
C THR A 273 -12.38 -1.29 -13.66
N TYR A 274 -13.09 -0.18 -13.49
CA TYR A 274 -12.80 0.84 -12.49
C TYR A 274 -14.05 1.13 -11.67
N ASN A 275 -14.00 0.92 -10.36
CA ASN A 275 -15.17 1.04 -9.49
C ASN A 275 -15.18 2.30 -8.62
N GLY A 276 -14.17 3.18 -8.75
CA GLY A 276 -14.10 4.44 -8.01
C GLY A 276 -14.90 5.57 -8.65
N ASP A 277 -14.76 6.78 -8.10
CA ASP A 277 -15.31 8.01 -8.67
C ASP A 277 -14.38 8.56 -9.77
N PRO A 278 -14.80 8.58 -11.04
CA PRO A 278 -13.96 9.10 -12.12
C PRO A 278 -13.55 10.55 -11.97
N SER A 279 -14.29 11.36 -11.19
CA SER A 279 -14.01 12.79 -11.01
C SER A 279 -12.87 13.08 -10.02
N GLU A 280 -12.48 12.08 -9.22
CA GLU A 280 -11.45 12.22 -8.17
C GLU A 280 -10.12 11.57 -8.54
N VAL A 281 -9.96 11.08 -9.78
CA VAL A 281 -8.77 10.34 -10.22
C VAL A 281 -8.12 10.96 -11.45
N THR A 282 -6.78 11.02 -11.42
CA THR A 282 -5.95 11.28 -12.60
C THR A 282 -5.23 10.00 -12.97
N LEU A 283 -5.15 9.69 -14.27
CA LEU A 283 -4.40 8.52 -14.74
C LEU A 283 -3.10 8.96 -15.40
N THR A 284 -2.07 8.15 -15.23
CA THR A 284 -0.86 8.22 -16.03
C THR A 284 -0.74 6.96 -16.88
N ILE A 285 -0.13 7.10 -18.07
CA ILE A 285 0.28 5.97 -18.89
C ILE A 285 1.79 5.88 -18.80
N ASP A 286 2.26 4.70 -18.39
CA ASP A 286 3.64 4.27 -18.53
C ASP A 286 3.73 3.35 -19.75
N GLN A 287 4.86 3.36 -20.45
CA GLN A 287 5.03 2.63 -21.71
C GLN A 287 6.39 1.94 -21.81
N ILE A 288 6.43 0.85 -22.56
CA ILE A 288 7.63 0.28 -23.18
C ILE A 288 7.26 0.12 -24.66
N VAL A 289 7.59 1.14 -25.46
CA VAL A 289 7.11 1.28 -26.85
C VAL A 289 8.25 1.60 -27.79
N ASP A 290 8.29 0.83 -28.88
CA ASP A 290 9.09 1.08 -30.07
C ASP A 290 8.13 1.09 -31.28
N ASP A 291 8.05 2.14 -32.11
CA ASP A 291 8.70 3.44 -31.99
C ASP A 291 7.79 4.46 -31.29
N GLY A 292 6.59 4.68 -31.80
CA GLY A 292 5.63 5.68 -31.30
C GLY A 292 4.24 5.09 -31.05
N ALA A 293 3.41 5.77 -30.27
CA ALA A 293 2.07 5.31 -29.93
C ALA A 293 1.03 6.43 -29.85
N VAL A 294 -0.22 6.10 -30.13
CA VAL A 294 -1.39 6.92 -29.84
C VAL A 294 -2.33 6.16 -28.91
N TYR A 295 -2.75 6.82 -27.84
CA TYR A 295 -3.57 6.25 -26.79
C TYR A 295 -5.00 6.75 -26.86
N TYR A 296 -5.95 5.82 -26.75
CA TYR A 296 -7.38 6.12 -26.72
C TYR A 296 -8.03 5.50 -25.48
N LEU A 297 -8.72 6.31 -24.71
CA LEU A 297 -9.57 5.85 -23.60
C LEU A 297 -11.03 5.97 -24.02
N ASN A 298 -11.74 4.84 -24.00
CA ASN A 298 -13.17 4.78 -24.30
C ASN A 298 -13.55 5.41 -25.66
N GLY A 299 -12.65 5.36 -26.64
CA GLY A 299 -12.83 5.92 -27.99
C GLY A 299 -12.30 7.33 -28.19
N THR A 300 -11.85 8.02 -27.15
CA THR A 300 -11.31 9.39 -27.21
C THR A 300 -9.79 9.34 -27.13
N GLU A 301 -9.10 10.09 -27.99
CA GLU A 301 -7.65 10.23 -27.90
C GLU A 301 -7.26 10.96 -26.61
N VAL A 302 -6.35 10.38 -25.84
CA VAL A 302 -5.92 10.93 -24.54
C VAL A 302 -4.46 11.39 -24.54
N GLY A 303 -3.67 10.94 -25.51
CA GLY A 303 -2.29 11.37 -25.66
C GLY A 303 -1.53 10.57 -26.70
N ARG A 304 -0.28 10.99 -26.92
CA ARG A 304 0.64 10.42 -27.92
C ARG A 304 2.03 10.35 -27.34
N SER A 305 2.80 9.37 -27.79
CA SER A 305 4.25 9.28 -27.60
C SER A 305 4.91 9.21 -28.98
N ARG A 306 5.86 10.10 -29.26
CA ARG A 306 6.66 10.11 -30.51
C ARG A 306 5.81 10.02 -31.79
N MET A 307 4.65 10.67 -31.82
CA MET A 307 3.82 10.77 -33.02
C MET A 307 3.68 12.22 -33.47
N PRO A 308 3.62 12.49 -34.79
CA PRO A 308 3.40 13.85 -35.29
C PRO A 308 2.04 14.38 -34.84
N GLY A 309 1.92 15.71 -34.80
CA GLY A 309 0.62 16.37 -34.64
C GLY A 309 -0.33 16.12 -35.82
N GLY A 310 -1.61 16.43 -35.65
CA GLY A 310 -2.62 16.29 -36.70
C GLY A 310 -3.25 14.89 -36.80
N ALA A 311 -3.84 14.56 -37.94
CA ALA A 311 -4.54 13.30 -38.14
C ALA A 311 -3.56 12.13 -38.32
N VAL A 312 -3.65 11.13 -37.43
CA VAL A 312 -2.87 9.89 -37.52
C VAL A 312 -3.65 8.85 -38.33
N ARG A 313 -2.98 8.28 -39.32
CA ARG A 313 -3.46 7.15 -40.15
C ARG A 313 -2.60 5.93 -39.84
N PHE A 314 -3.05 4.73 -40.19
CA PHE A 314 -2.25 3.51 -40.07
C PHE A 314 -0.94 3.53 -40.90
N THR A 315 -0.81 4.51 -41.81
CA THR A 315 0.39 4.75 -42.61
C THR A 315 1.26 5.90 -42.08
N THR A 316 0.92 6.48 -40.93
CA THR A 316 1.68 7.60 -40.34
C THR A 316 2.87 7.06 -39.58
N SER A 317 4.09 7.37 -40.02
CA SER A 317 5.28 6.98 -39.27
C SER A 317 5.37 7.69 -37.92
N SER A 318 6.04 7.03 -36.97
CA SER A 318 6.54 7.67 -35.75
C SER A 318 7.45 8.87 -36.09
N SER A 319 7.48 9.88 -35.22
CA SER A 319 8.33 11.07 -35.36
C SER A 319 9.75 10.87 -34.80
N ALA A 320 10.03 9.74 -34.15
CA ALA A 320 11.34 9.42 -33.60
C ALA A 320 11.56 7.91 -33.57
N THR A 321 12.80 7.48 -33.83
CA THR A 321 13.21 6.08 -33.75
C THR A 321 13.66 5.75 -32.33
N VAL A 322 13.20 4.62 -31.83
CA VAL A 322 13.65 3.90 -30.65
C VAL A 322 14.47 2.73 -31.16
N THR A 323 15.57 2.40 -30.48
CA THR A 323 16.43 1.27 -30.87
C THR A 323 16.33 0.11 -29.89
N ASN A 324 16.15 0.43 -28.62
CA ASN A 324 15.80 -0.53 -27.58
C ASN A 324 14.76 0.15 -26.70
N ALA A 325 13.56 -0.42 -26.63
CA ALA A 325 12.51 0.12 -25.78
C ALA A 325 12.91 0.03 -24.30
N ALA A 326 12.72 1.12 -23.58
CA ALA A 326 12.88 1.19 -22.12
C ALA A 326 11.56 1.62 -21.49
N GLU A 327 11.44 1.45 -20.17
CA GLU A 327 10.30 1.96 -19.43
C GLU A 327 10.33 3.50 -19.40
N GLU A 328 9.26 4.10 -19.87
CA GLU A 328 9.01 5.53 -19.80
C GLU A 328 7.72 5.77 -19.01
N LYS A 329 7.83 6.48 -17.88
CA LYS A 329 6.69 6.73 -16.97
C LYS A 329 6.02 8.05 -17.25
N GLY A 330 4.70 8.09 -17.07
CA GLY A 330 3.90 9.32 -17.14
C GLY A 330 3.89 9.97 -18.52
N VAL A 331 4.05 9.21 -19.60
CA VAL A 331 4.11 9.75 -20.98
C VAL A 331 2.81 10.41 -21.43
N VAL A 332 1.69 10.02 -20.81
CA VAL A 332 0.40 10.68 -20.95
C VAL A 332 -0.20 10.85 -19.57
N THR A 333 -0.70 12.06 -19.27
CA THR A 333 -1.52 12.33 -18.07
C THR A 333 -2.95 12.60 -18.50
N ILE A 334 -3.88 11.81 -17.99
CA ILE A 334 -5.31 11.90 -18.29
C ILE A 334 -6.01 12.51 -17.08
N GLY A 335 -6.54 13.72 -17.26
CA GLY A 335 -7.27 14.41 -16.20
C GLY A 335 -8.56 13.70 -15.78
N PRO A 336 -9.18 14.16 -14.68
CA PRO A 336 -10.38 13.53 -14.13
C PRO A 336 -11.59 13.52 -15.08
N GLY A 337 -12.52 12.61 -14.80
CA GLY A 337 -13.79 12.45 -15.50
C GLY A 337 -13.70 11.72 -16.84
N LYS A 338 -12.54 11.16 -17.20
CA LYS A 338 -12.35 10.41 -18.47
C LYS A 338 -12.64 8.92 -18.37
N LEU A 339 -12.58 8.37 -17.15
CA LEU A 339 -13.02 7.01 -16.85
C LEU A 339 -14.54 6.94 -16.74
N LYS A 340 -15.06 5.72 -16.87
CA LYS A 340 -16.40 5.34 -16.47
C LYS A 340 -16.33 4.50 -15.21
N ASN A 341 -17.28 4.65 -14.31
CA ASN A 341 -17.50 3.63 -13.29
C ASN A 341 -17.97 2.34 -14.00
N GLY A 342 -17.33 1.22 -13.68
CA GLY A 342 -17.46 -0.05 -14.39
C GLY A 342 -16.46 -0.19 -15.55
N SER A 343 -16.94 -0.62 -16.71
CA SER A 343 -16.09 -1.07 -17.81
C SER A 343 -15.50 0.06 -18.64
N ASN A 344 -14.20 -0.01 -18.87
CA ASN A 344 -13.40 0.89 -19.69
C ASN A 344 -12.57 0.11 -20.71
N VAL A 345 -12.18 0.76 -21.80
CA VAL A 345 -11.24 0.21 -22.79
C VAL A 345 -10.10 1.19 -23.01
N LEU A 346 -8.87 0.71 -22.82
CA LEU A 346 -7.66 1.34 -23.37
C LEU A 346 -7.36 0.70 -24.72
N ALA A 347 -7.27 1.53 -25.74
CA ALA A 347 -6.94 1.12 -27.10
C ALA A 347 -5.70 1.90 -27.56
N VAL A 348 -4.75 1.21 -28.18
CA VAL A 348 -3.45 1.78 -28.55
C VAL A 348 -3.14 1.41 -29.99
N GLU A 349 -2.70 2.38 -30.79
CA GLU A 349 -2.03 2.10 -32.05
C GLU A 349 -0.55 2.44 -31.93
N VAL A 350 0.31 1.48 -32.26
CA VAL A 350 1.77 1.62 -32.24
C VAL A 350 2.26 1.75 -33.66
N HIS A 351 3.11 2.74 -33.91
CA HIS A 351 3.63 3.08 -35.23
C HIS A 351 5.14 2.99 -35.24
N GLN A 352 5.69 2.40 -36.29
CA GLN A 352 7.12 2.34 -36.56
C GLN A 352 7.57 3.57 -37.36
N THR A 353 8.86 3.88 -37.36
CA THR A 353 9.46 4.97 -38.17
C THR A 353 9.61 4.55 -39.62
N ASN A 354 9.87 3.27 -39.86
CA ASN A 354 9.88 2.63 -41.16
C ASN A 354 9.17 1.27 -41.09
N THR A 355 8.86 0.66 -42.24
CA THR A 355 8.32 -0.71 -42.25
C THR A 355 9.41 -1.69 -41.86
N THR A 356 9.14 -2.54 -40.86
CA THR A 356 10.06 -3.60 -40.39
C THR A 356 10.33 -4.70 -41.41
#